data_AF-A0A940CKZ1-F1
#
_entry.id   AF-A0A940CKZ1-F1
#
_cell.length_a   1.000
_cell.length_b   1.000
_cell.length_c   1.000
_cell.angle_alpha   90.00
_cell.angle_beta   90.00
_cell.angle_gamma   90.00
#
_symmetry.space_group_name_H-M   'P 1'
#
loop_
_entity.id
_entity.type
_entity.pdbx_description
1 polymer ?
#
loop_
_entity_poly.entity_id
_entity_poly.type
_entity_poly.pdbx_seq_one_letter_code
_entity_poly.pdbx_strand_id
1 'polypeptide(L)'
;IKVGDVSLFEKLIESLKIPERWKLRLKRHFWRPQYFEDLLNRLETNSDVDPMAIDLDKKKFSEMKNLDQNKEIANRKVSEILSRFDRKIKDPRSFSENKKIVKIIREFLKINCSIDKIERILKDFIKKYKLSKNILSDLTAIKNLSKISYKTIFSTNFGRDIEYYTGIVFEIYNSSKKEIARGGRYDGLLKSLGSKKNISAVGAAINLNNLKK
;
A
#
# COMPACT_ATOMS: atom_id res chain seq x y z
N ILE A 1 -13.09 18.97 -7.22
CA ILE A 1 -11.71 18.43 -7.08
C ILE A 1 -11.80 17.07 -6.41
N LYS A 2 -11.04 16.09 -6.89
CA LYS A 2 -10.88 14.79 -6.25
C LYS A 2 -9.47 14.72 -5.66
N VAL A 3 -9.35 14.27 -4.43
CA VAL A 3 -8.09 14.23 -3.68
C VAL A 3 -7.94 12.89 -2.96
N GLY A 4 -6.72 12.46 -2.77
CA GLY A 4 -6.36 11.26 -2.02
C GLY A 4 -4.97 11.41 -1.43
N ASP A 5 -4.56 10.48 -0.58
CA ASP A 5 -3.22 10.45 -0.01
C ASP A 5 -2.73 9.00 0.08
N VAL A 6 -1.79 8.65 -0.80
CA VAL A 6 -1.24 7.28 -0.90
C VAL A 6 -0.49 6.90 0.37
N SER A 7 0.10 7.88 1.08
CA SER A 7 0.86 7.62 2.31
C SER A 7 -0.02 7.08 3.45
N LEU A 8 -1.33 7.37 3.45
CA LEU A 8 -2.26 6.82 4.44
C LEU A 8 -2.37 5.31 4.36
N PHE A 9 -2.31 4.75 3.15
CA PHE A 9 -2.35 3.30 2.97
C PHE A 9 -1.09 2.65 3.55
N GLU A 10 0.08 3.22 3.32
CA GLU A 10 1.32 2.70 3.90
C GLU A 10 1.29 2.74 5.44
N LYS A 11 0.83 3.85 6.02
CA LYS A 11 0.63 3.99 7.47
C LYS A 11 -0.36 2.97 8.03
N LEU A 12 -1.47 2.72 7.32
CA LEU A 12 -2.42 1.67 7.67
C LEU A 12 -1.72 0.31 7.70
N ILE A 13 -1.06 -0.08 6.61
CA ILE A 13 -0.39 -1.38 6.51
C ILE A 13 0.65 -1.57 7.61
N GLU A 14 1.39 -0.52 7.98
CA GLU A 14 2.36 -0.60 9.07
C GLU A 14 1.75 -0.83 10.44
N SER A 15 0.54 -0.30 10.67
CA SER A 15 -0.18 -0.48 11.92
C SER A 15 -0.79 -1.89 12.10
N LEU A 16 -0.90 -2.65 11.01
CA LEU A 16 -1.52 -3.97 11.01
C LEU A 16 -0.53 -5.05 11.44
N LYS A 17 -1.01 -5.99 12.26
CA LYS A 17 -0.26 -7.18 12.68
C LYS A 17 -0.30 -8.26 11.58
N ILE A 18 0.38 -8.01 10.47
CA ILE A 18 0.61 -8.98 9.40
C ILE A 18 2.10 -9.23 9.19
N PRO A 19 2.46 -10.40 8.63
CA PRO A 19 3.85 -10.70 8.31
C PRO A 19 4.51 -9.60 7.48
N GLU A 20 5.77 -9.27 7.75
CA GLU A 20 6.48 -8.16 7.09
C GLU A 20 6.51 -8.34 5.57
N ARG A 21 6.66 -9.59 5.11
CA ARG A 21 6.61 -9.94 3.69
C ARG A 21 5.28 -9.55 3.04
N TRP A 22 4.17 -9.67 3.76
CA TRP A 22 2.85 -9.28 3.27
C TRP A 22 2.67 -7.77 3.29
N LYS A 23 3.19 -7.07 4.30
CA LYS A 23 3.23 -5.59 4.29
C LYS A 23 3.92 -5.07 3.03
N LEU A 24 5.14 -5.56 2.76
CA LEU A 24 5.91 -5.17 1.57
C LEU A 24 5.17 -5.50 0.28
N ARG A 25 4.55 -6.67 0.18
CA ARG A 25 3.80 -7.10 -1.00
C ARG A 25 2.56 -6.25 -1.25
N LEU A 26 1.80 -5.94 -0.20
CA LEU A 26 0.59 -5.10 -0.30
C LEU A 26 0.96 -3.67 -0.71
N LYS A 27 2.00 -3.07 -0.13
CA LYS A 27 2.47 -1.74 -0.52
C LYS A 27 2.94 -1.70 -1.97
N ARG A 28 3.82 -2.63 -2.36
CA ARG A 28 4.38 -2.70 -3.72
C ARG A 28 3.31 -2.81 -4.80
N HIS A 29 2.24 -3.53 -4.50
CA HIS A 29 1.19 -3.81 -5.48
C HIS A 29 -0.08 -3.00 -5.27
N PHE A 30 -0.05 -2.02 -4.37
CA PHE A 30 -1.18 -1.15 -4.12
C PHE A 30 -1.70 -0.50 -5.41
N TRP A 31 -0.79 -0.22 -6.35
CA TRP A 31 -1.14 0.47 -7.58
C TRP A 31 -1.83 -0.36 -8.66
N ARG A 32 -1.99 -1.67 -8.45
CA ARG A 32 -2.61 -2.60 -9.41
C ARG A 32 -3.94 -3.10 -8.85
N PRO A 33 -5.09 -2.41 -9.05
CA PRO A 33 -6.33 -2.72 -8.35
C PRO A 33 -6.76 -4.19 -8.43
N GLN A 34 -6.76 -4.76 -9.63
CA GLN A 34 -7.18 -6.15 -9.84
C GLN A 34 -6.24 -7.15 -9.14
N TYR A 35 -4.94 -7.03 -9.39
CA TYR A 35 -3.95 -7.90 -8.72
C TYR A 35 -3.91 -7.68 -7.21
N PHE A 36 -4.16 -6.46 -6.73
CA PHE A 36 -4.24 -6.16 -5.31
C PHE A 36 -5.43 -6.86 -4.65
N GLU A 37 -6.60 -6.90 -5.30
CA GLU A 37 -7.72 -7.70 -4.80
C GLU A 37 -7.41 -9.19 -4.78
N ASP A 38 -6.70 -9.72 -5.79
CA ASP A 38 -6.21 -11.11 -5.75
C ASP A 38 -5.27 -11.36 -4.57
N LEU A 39 -4.40 -10.39 -4.23
CA LEU A 39 -3.55 -10.46 -3.05
C LEU A 39 -4.36 -10.48 -1.76
N LEU A 40 -5.40 -9.65 -1.65
CA LEU A 40 -6.29 -9.65 -0.50
C LEU A 40 -7.02 -10.99 -0.37
N ASN A 41 -7.51 -11.55 -1.49
CA ASN A 41 -8.16 -12.87 -1.51
C ASN A 41 -7.21 -13.97 -1.03
N ARG A 42 -5.95 -13.98 -1.50
CA ARG A 42 -4.92 -14.93 -1.05
C ARG A 42 -4.57 -14.76 0.42
N LEU A 43 -4.50 -13.52 0.91
CA LEU A 43 -4.26 -13.24 2.32
C LEU A 43 -5.41 -13.76 3.19
N GLU A 44 -6.66 -13.53 2.75
CA GLU A 44 -7.88 -13.93 3.44
C GLU A 44 -8.09 -15.44 3.47
N THR A 45 -7.83 -16.13 2.36
CA THR A 45 -8.22 -17.53 2.16
C THR A 45 -7.07 -18.51 2.25
N ASN A 46 -5.83 -18.07 2.08
CA ASN A 46 -4.67 -18.94 1.85
C ASN A 46 -4.84 -19.89 0.65
N SER A 47 -5.66 -19.53 -0.35
CA SER A 47 -5.92 -20.36 -1.53
C SER A 47 -4.68 -20.68 -2.37
N ASP A 48 -3.62 -19.89 -2.24
CA ASP A 48 -2.32 -20.11 -2.89
C ASP A 48 -1.39 -21.04 -2.10
N VAL A 49 -1.87 -21.65 -1.02
CA VAL A 49 -1.12 -22.57 -0.17
C VAL A 49 -1.52 -24.01 -0.46
N ASP A 50 -0.55 -24.79 -0.92
CA ASP A 50 -0.65 -26.25 -0.93
C ASP A 50 0.06 -26.84 0.31
N PRO A 51 -0.67 -27.50 1.23
CA PRO A 51 -0.08 -28.16 2.39
C PRO A 51 0.97 -29.21 2.04
N MET A 52 0.80 -29.95 0.94
CA MET A 52 1.75 -30.98 0.51
C MET A 52 3.06 -30.36 0.05
N ALA A 53 2.98 -29.27 -0.73
CA ALA A 53 4.16 -28.51 -1.12
C ALA A 53 4.92 -27.93 0.08
N ILE A 54 4.19 -27.46 1.12
CA ILE A 54 4.84 -26.98 2.36
C ILE A 54 5.59 -28.10 3.07
N ASP A 55 5.00 -29.29 3.20
CA ASP A 55 5.65 -30.41 3.88
C ASP A 55 6.93 -30.84 3.15
N LEU A 56 6.86 -30.93 1.81
CA LEU A 56 8.02 -31.21 0.96
C LEU A 56 9.12 -30.16 1.14
N ASP A 57 8.74 -28.88 1.14
CA ASP A 57 9.65 -27.76 1.34
C ASP A 57 10.31 -27.79 2.73
N LYS A 58 9.56 -28.15 3.78
CA LYS A 58 10.10 -28.31 5.15
C LYS A 58 11.09 -29.46 5.25
N LYS A 59 10.85 -30.58 4.55
CA LYS A 59 11.80 -31.71 4.48
C LYS A 59 13.09 -31.28 3.81
N LYS A 60 13.00 -30.65 2.62
CA LYS A 60 14.17 -30.09 1.91
C LYS A 60 14.94 -29.08 2.76
N PHE A 61 14.24 -28.22 3.50
CA PHE A 61 14.86 -27.27 4.42
C PHE A 61 15.69 -27.98 5.50
N SER A 62 15.18 -29.05 6.10
CA SER A 62 15.90 -29.84 7.10
C SER A 62 17.12 -30.54 6.50
N GLU A 63 17.01 -31.12 5.30
CA GLU A 63 18.13 -31.72 4.57
C GLU A 63 19.22 -30.69 4.24
N MET A 64 18.82 -29.49 3.81
CA MET A 64 19.75 -28.41 3.46
C MET A 64 20.57 -27.90 4.64
N LYS A 65 20.11 -28.09 5.90
CA LYS A 65 20.90 -27.71 7.08
C LYS A 65 22.19 -28.52 7.21
N ASN A 66 22.21 -29.73 6.66
CA ASN A 66 23.38 -30.62 6.69
C ASN A 66 24.36 -30.36 5.53
N LEU A 67 24.02 -29.45 4.61
CA LEU A 67 24.91 -29.05 3.52
C LEU A 67 25.90 -27.97 3.98
N ASP A 68 27.01 -27.87 3.26
CA ASP A 68 27.94 -26.75 3.40
C ASP A 68 27.22 -25.41 3.13
N GLN A 69 27.26 -24.53 4.11
CA GLN A 69 26.62 -23.22 4.11
C GLN A 69 27.20 -22.24 3.09
N ASN A 70 28.44 -22.48 2.65
CA ASN A 70 29.13 -21.70 1.63
C ASN A 70 28.90 -22.23 0.21
N LYS A 71 28.39 -23.45 0.06
CA LYS A 71 28.05 -24.02 -1.24
C LYS A 71 27.02 -23.14 -1.94
N GLU A 72 27.20 -22.95 -3.24
CA GLU A 72 26.26 -22.22 -4.07
C GLU A 72 25.30 -23.16 -4.80
N ILE A 73 24.02 -22.78 -4.81
CA ILE A 73 22.96 -23.41 -5.59
C ILE A 73 22.29 -22.30 -6.38
N ALA A 74 22.39 -22.34 -7.71
CA ALA A 74 21.87 -21.31 -8.61
C ALA A 74 22.28 -19.88 -8.19
N ASN A 75 23.58 -19.67 -8.00
CA ASN A 75 24.19 -18.39 -7.61
C ASN A 75 23.73 -17.84 -6.25
N ARG A 76 23.21 -18.70 -5.37
CA ARG A 76 22.88 -18.34 -3.99
C ARG A 76 23.56 -19.28 -3.02
N LYS A 77 24.12 -18.72 -1.96
CA LYS A 77 24.68 -19.51 -0.86
C LYS A 77 23.56 -20.28 -0.15
N VAL A 78 23.85 -21.51 0.25
CA VAL A 78 22.93 -22.34 1.07
C VAL A 78 22.49 -21.58 2.33
N SER A 79 23.41 -20.88 3.00
CA SER A 79 23.10 -20.01 4.15
C SER A 79 22.06 -18.92 3.84
N GLU A 80 22.14 -18.28 2.68
CA GLU A 80 21.14 -17.29 2.26
C GLU A 80 19.78 -17.96 2.07
N ILE A 81 19.73 -19.11 1.38
CA ILE A 81 18.49 -19.86 1.12
C ILE A 81 17.83 -20.26 2.44
N LEU A 82 18.60 -20.85 3.38
CA LEU A 82 18.11 -21.25 4.70
C LEU A 82 17.59 -20.05 5.50
N SER A 83 18.30 -18.91 5.49
CA SER A 83 17.84 -17.71 6.19
C SER A 83 16.49 -17.19 5.67
N ARG A 84 16.26 -17.25 4.35
CA ARG A 84 14.99 -16.85 3.74
C ARG A 84 13.87 -17.83 4.05
N PHE A 85 14.18 -19.12 4.10
CA PHE A 85 13.22 -20.16 4.49
C PHE A 85 12.81 -20.03 5.95
N ASP A 86 13.78 -19.85 6.84
CA ASP A 86 13.55 -19.66 8.27
C ASP A 86 12.63 -18.46 8.54
N ARG A 87 12.86 -17.33 7.85
CA ARG A 87 11.95 -16.17 7.91
C ARG A 87 10.52 -16.48 7.46
N LYS A 88 10.31 -17.37 6.47
CA LYS A 88 8.97 -17.78 6.05
C LYS A 88 8.29 -18.69 7.08
N ILE A 89 9.07 -19.54 7.77
CA ILE A 89 8.55 -20.49 8.77
C ILE A 89 8.19 -19.76 10.06
N LYS A 90 9.00 -18.79 10.49
CA LYS A 90 8.81 -18.03 11.75
C LYS A 90 7.62 -17.07 11.74
N ASP A 91 7.16 -16.67 10.56
CA ASP A 91 6.07 -15.69 10.39
C ASP A 91 4.97 -16.24 9.47
N PRO A 92 4.29 -17.34 9.88
CA PRO A 92 3.28 -18.00 9.07
C PRO A 92 2.00 -17.16 9.01
N ARG A 93 1.23 -17.34 7.95
CA ARG A 93 -0.08 -16.68 7.81
C ARG A 93 -1.08 -17.25 8.81
N SER A 94 -1.71 -16.39 9.60
CA SER A 94 -2.80 -16.73 10.52
C SER A 94 -4.16 -16.54 9.85
N PHE A 95 -4.93 -17.61 9.67
CA PHE A 95 -6.19 -17.58 8.89
C PHE A 95 -7.28 -16.69 9.51
N SER A 96 -7.54 -16.84 10.81
CA SER A 96 -8.61 -16.10 11.50
C SER A 96 -8.32 -14.60 11.59
N GLU A 97 -7.07 -14.24 11.81
CA GLU A 97 -6.64 -12.83 11.90
C GLU A 97 -6.62 -12.16 10.53
N ASN A 98 -6.23 -12.89 9.47
CA ASN A 98 -6.18 -12.35 8.12
C ASN A 98 -7.54 -11.90 7.58
N LYS A 99 -8.63 -12.64 7.87
CA LYS A 99 -9.99 -12.22 7.47
C LYS A 99 -10.35 -10.84 8.04
N LYS A 100 -10.05 -10.63 9.32
CA LYS A 100 -10.29 -9.34 9.99
C LYS A 100 -9.42 -8.24 9.37
N ILE A 101 -8.16 -8.54 9.07
CA ILE A 101 -7.23 -7.59 8.45
C ILE A 101 -7.68 -7.20 7.04
N VAL A 102 -8.07 -8.16 6.21
CA VAL A 102 -8.57 -7.89 4.86
C VAL A 102 -9.85 -7.07 4.92
N LYS A 103 -10.74 -7.34 5.87
CA LYS A 103 -11.91 -6.48 6.13
C LYS A 103 -11.52 -5.04 6.46
N ILE A 104 -10.52 -4.82 7.31
CA ILE A 104 -10.01 -3.47 7.64
C ILE A 104 -9.52 -2.76 6.38
N ILE A 105 -8.70 -3.43 5.55
CA ILE A 105 -8.15 -2.86 4.33
C ILE A 105 -9.28 -2.50 3.34
N ARG A 106 -10.24 -3.41 3.12
CA ARG A 106 -11.39 -3.15 2.23
C ARG A 106 -12.27 -2.02 2.73
N GLU A 107 -12.54 -1.94 4.04
CA GLU A 107 -13.29 -0.82 4.60
C GLU A 107 -12.53 0.50 4.50
N PHE A 108 -11.21 0.49 4.69
CA PHE A 108 -10.37 1.66 4.47
C PHE A 108 -10.49 2.17 3.03
N LEU A 109 -10.40 1.26 2.04
CA LEU A 109 -10.53 1.60 0.62
C LEU A 109 -11.91 2.14 0.23
N LYS A 110 -12.95 1.88 1.03
CA LYS A 110 -14.30 2.42 0.79
C LYS A 110 -14.48 3.84 1.31
N ILE A 111 -13.50 4.42 2.02
CA ILE A 111 -13.59 5.78 2.53
C ILE A 111 -13.62 6.75 1.34
N ASN A 112 -14.77 7.40 1.17
CA ASN A 112 -15.02 8.42 0.18
C ASN A 112 -15.98 9.45 0.78
N CYS A 113 -15.52 10.69 0.96
CA CYS A 113 -16.28 11.72 1.66
C CYS A 113 -15.88 13.13 1.22
N SER A 114 -16.64 14.13 1.65
CA SER A 114 -16.21 15.52 1.52
C SER A 114 -14.97 15.77 2.41
N ILE A 115 -14.07 16.65 1.95
CA ILE A 115 -12.76 16.88 2.62
C ILE A 115 -12.91 17.40 4.06
N ASP A 116 -13.99 18.11 4.39
CA ASP A 116 -14.31 18.60 5.74
C ASP A 116 -14.60 17.46 6.73
N LYS A 117 -15.08 16.30 6.25
CA LYS A 117 -15.48 15.16 7.11
C LYS A 117 -14.35 14.17 7.36
N ILE A 118 -13.25 14.26 6.62
CA ILE A 118 -12.23 13.21 6.59
C ILE A 118 -11.57 12.98 7.95
N GLU A 119 -11.25 14.05 8.69
CA GLU A 119 -10.59 13.92 9.99
C GLU A 119 -11.47 13.14 10.98
N ARG A 120 -12.77 13.44 11.01
CA ARG A 120 -13.73 12.70 11.83
C ARG A 120 -13.84 11.25 11.38
N ILE A 121 -14.01 11.00 10.09
CA ILE A 121 -14.16 9.63 9.55
C ILE A 121 -12.92 8.78 9.82
N LEU A 122 -11.71 9.33 9.65
CA LEU A 122 -10.47 8.61 9.94
C LEU A 122 -10.30 8.34 11.44
N LYS A 123 -10.66 9.29 12.32
CA LYS A 123 -10.68 9.07 13.78
C LYS A 123 -11.66 7.97 14.17
N ASP A 124 -12.87 8.00 13.62
CA ASP A 124 -13.90 6.98 13.85
C ASP A 124 -13.42 5.60 13.37
N PHE A 125 -12.80 5.53 12.19
CA PHE A 125 -12.22 4.31 11.63
C PHE A 125 -11.11 3.72 12.52
N ILE A 126 -10.18 4.55 12.98
CA ILE A 126 -9.08 4.12 13.86
C ILE A 126 -9.62 3.64 15.20
N LYS A 127 -10.60 4.33 15.77
CA LYS A 127 -11.27 3.92 17.03
C LYS A 127 -11.98 2.58 16.85
N LYS A 128 -12.74 2.41 15.77
CA LYS A 128 -13.47 1.17 15.42
C LYS A 128 -12.55 -0.04 15.40
N TYR A 129 -11.35 0.11 14.83
CA TYR A 129 -10.40 -0.99 14.64
C TYR A 129 -9.27 -1.06 15.67
N LYS A 130 -9.26 -0.15 16.66
CA LYS A 130 -8.20 -0.05 17.68
C LYS A 130 -6.80 0.03 17.05
N LEU A 131 -6.68 0.77 15.94
CA LEU A 131 -5.41 0.97 15.26
C LEU A 131 -4.54 1.98 16.00
N SER A 132 -3.24 1.97 15.72
CA SER A 132 -2.31 2.94 16.31
C SER A 132 -2.69 4.37 15.92
N LYS A 133 -2.62 5.29 16.89
CA LYS A 133 -2.91 6.72 16.66
C LYS A 133 -1.90 7.38 15.71
N ASN A 134 -0.73 6.77 15.51
CA ASN A 134 0.31 7.28 14.61
C ASN A 134 -0.14 7.34 13.14
N ILE A 135 -1.22 6.65 12.74
CA ILE A 135 -1.80 6.77 11.40
C ILE A 135 -2.22 8.24 11.12
N LEU A 136 -2.63 8.98 12.16
CA LEU A 136 -3.06 10.40 12.07
C LEU A 136 -2.00 11.40 12.51
N SER A 137 -0.76 10.98 12.81
CA SER A 137 0.24 11.88 13.41
C SER A 137 0.55 13.08 12.53
N ASP A 138 0.36 12.96 11.21
CA ASP A 138 0.45 14.07 10.28
C ASP A 138 -0.74 14.08 9.30
N LEU A 139 -1.82 14.74 9.74
CA LEU A 139 -2.95 15.13 8.88
C LEU A 139 -2.85 16.60 8.45
N THR A 140 -1.72 17.27 8.67
CA THR A 140 -1.60 18.72 8.43
C THR A 140 -1.92 19.06 6.97
N ALA A 141 -1.45 18.24 6.05
CA ALA A 141 -1.70 18.42 4.63
C ALA A 141 -3.19 18.24 4.28
N ILE A 142 -3.87 17.27 4.88
CA ILE A 142 -5.32 17.05 4.71
C ILE A 142 -6.13 18.22 5.34
N LYS A 143 -5.69 18.74 6.49
CA LYS A 143 -6.28 19.94 7.12
C LYS A 143 -6.09 21.20 6.28
N ASN A 144 -4.98 21.30 5.54
CA ASN A 144 -4.77 22.42 4.62
C ASN A 144 -5.66 22.29 3.37
N LEU A 145 -5.91 21.06 2.91
CA LEU A 145 -6.83 20.80 1.80
C LEU A 145 -8.29 21.14 2.14
N SER A 146 -8.71 21.05 3.40
CA SER A 146 -10.07 21.44 3.80
C SER A 146 -10.33 22.95 3.74
N LYS A 147 -9.28 23.77 3.61
CA LYS A 147 -9.38 25.23 3.40
C LYS A 147 -9.63 25.63 1.94
N ILE A 148 -9.66 24.67 1.02
CA ILE A 148 -9.94 24.93 -0.39
C ILE A 148 -11.40 25.38 -0.55
N SER A 149 -11.62 26.51 -1.22
CA SER A 149 -12.95 27.11 -1.45
C SER A 149 -13.84 26.31 -2.43
N TYR A 150 -13.28 25.32 -3.11
CA TYR A 150 -13.98 24.50 -4.10
C TYR A 150 -14.46 23.17 -3.51
N LYS A 151 -15.57 22.65 -4.05
CA LYS A 151 -16.08 21.31 -3.72
C LYS A 151 -15.00 20.25 -3.93
N THR A 152 -14.59 19.63 -2.82
CA THR A 152 -13.47 18.69 -2.79
C THR A 152 -13.91 17.37 -2.16
N ILE A 153 -13.75 16.28 -2.91
CA ILE A 153 -14.05 14.92 -2.46
C ILE A 153 -12.72 14.23 -2.19
N PHE A 154 -12.59 13.66 -1.00
CA PHE A 154 -11.47 12.83 -0.59
C PHE A 154 -11.81 11.35 -0.77
N SER A 155 -10.87 10.56 -1.30
CA SER A 155 -10.97 9.10 -1.35
C SER A 155 -9.63 8.44 -1.07
N THR A 156 -9.62 7.43 -0.21
CA THR A 156 -8.43 6.61 0.10
C THR A 156 -8.06 5.63 -1.01
N ASN A 157 -9.00 5.30 -1.91
CA ASN A 157 -8.76 4.45 -3.07
C ASN A 157 -8.33 5.24 -4.31
N PHE A 158 -8.19 6.57 -4.20
CA PHE A 158 -7.77 7.43 -5.29
C PHE A 158 -6.26 7.64 -5.32
N GLY A 159 -5.69 7.77 -6.53
CA GLY A 159 -4.25 7.96 -6.74
C GLY A 159 -3.43 6.69 -6.84
N ARG A 160 -4.06 5.53 -6.69
CA ARG A 160 -3.38 4.24 -6.80
C ARG A 160 -3.08 3.84 -8.24
N ASP A 161 -3.61 4.49 -9.27
CA ASP A 161 -3.39 4.02 -10.64
C ASP A 161 -1.98 4.34 -11.19
N ILE A 162 -1.14 5.02 -10.39
CA ILE A 162 0.23 5.41 -10.75
C ILE A 162 1.18 5.03 -9.61
N GLU A 163 2.19 4.21 -9.92
CA GLU A 163 3.12 3.61 -8.94
C GLU A 163 4.00 4.64 -8.21
N TYR A 164 4.36 5.75 -8.87
CA TYR A 164 5.38 6.67 -8.35
C TYR A 164 4.85 7.69 -7.32
N TYR A 165 3.54 7.79 -7.10
CA TYR A 165 3.01 8.73 -6.11
C TYR A 165 3.24 8.23 -4.69
N THR A 166 3.73 9.12 -3.82
CA THR A 166 4.14 8.80 -2.45
C THR A 166 3.34 9.55 -1.39
N GLY A 167 2.36 10.37 -1.77
CA GLY A 167 1.58 11.16 -0.84
C GLY A 167 0.29 11.69 -1.45
N ILE A 168 -0.01 12.97 -1.21
CA ILE A 168 -1.22 13.60 -1.75
C ILE A 168 -1.23 13.57 -3.27
N VAL A 169 -2.38 13.21 -3.82
CA VAL A 169 -2.70 13.22 -5.24
C VAL A 169 -4.00 13.97 -5.47
N PHE A 170 -4.18 14.56 -6.64
CA PHE A 170 -5.41 15.26 -6.99
C PHE A 170 -5.73 15.19 -8.48
N GLU A 171 -7.02 15.33 -8.77
CA GLU A 171 -7.57 15.62 -10.09
C GLU A 171 -8.55 16.79 -9.99
N ILE A 172 -8.48 17.69 -10.95
CA ILE A 172 -9.38 18.82 -11.10
C ILE A 172 -10.25 18.55 -12.32
N TYR A 173 -11.54 18.78 -12.16
CA TYR A 173 -12.55 18.54 -13.19
C TYR A 173 -13.27 19.85 -13.52
N ASN A 174 -13.63 20.05 -14.78
CA ASN A 174 -14.51 21.14 -15.19
C ASN A 174 -15.99 20.83 -14.87
N SER A 175 -16.89 21.77 -15.17
CA SER A 175 -18.33 21.62 -14.95
C SER A 175 -18.94 20.43 -15.71
N SER A 176 -18.40 20.10 -16.88
CA SER A 176 -18.78 18.93 -17.70
C SER A 176 -18.14 17.61 -17.24
N LYS A 177 -17.52 17.58 -16.05
CA LYS A 177 -16.84 16.40 -15.47
C LYS A 177 -15.67 15.85 -16.30
N LYS A 178 -15.05 16.67 -17.15
CA LYS A 178 -13.79 16.32 -17.83
C LYS A 178 -12.59 16.71 -16.96
N GLU A 179 -11.60 15.84 -16.87
CA GLU A 179 -10.35 16.10 -16.14
C GLU A 179 -9.54 17.20 -16.83
N ILE A 180 -9.27 18.30 -16.14
CA ILE A 180 -8.47 19.44 -16.66
C ILE A 180 -7.06 19.49 -16.08
N ALA A 181 -6.83 18.91 -14.91
CA ALA A 181 -5.50 18.80 -14.33
C ALA A 181 -5.40 17.60 -13.40
N ARG A 182 -4.20 17.03 -13.32
CA ARG A 182 -3.86 15.92 -12.42
C ARG A 182 -2.48 16.14 -11.86
N GLY A 183 -2.26 15.80 -10.60
CA GLY A 183 -0.94 15.91 -9.99
C GLY A 183 -0.84 15.21 -8.66
N GLY A 184 0.32 15.35 -8.04
CA GLY A 184 0.58 14.77 -6.73
C GLY A 184 2.04 14.84 -6.31
N ARG A 185 2.31 14.31 -5.13
CA ARG A 185 3.65 14.16 -4.54
C ARG A 185 4.29 12.85 -4.95
N TYR A 186 5.57 12.89 -5.36
CA TYR A 186 6.32 11.75 -5.91
C TYR A 186 7.79 11.74 -5.44
N ASP A 187 7.99 11.74 -4.13
CA ASP A 187 9.30 11.88 -3.48
C ASP A 187 10.27 10.72 -3.84
N GLY A 188 9.75 9.56 -4.26
CA GLY A 188 10.55 8.40 -4.65
C GLY A 188 11.07 8.43 -6.10
N LEU A 189 10.47 9.24 -6.98
CA LEU A 189 10.71 9.15 -8.42
C LEU A 189 12.17 9.44 -8.79
N LEU A 190 12.73 10.55 -8.29
CA LEU A 190 14.11 10.94 -8.59
C LEU A 190 15.12 9.91 -8.07
N LYS A 191 14.83 9.27 -6.93
CA LYS A 191 15.67 8.20 -6.38
C LYS A 191 15.67 6.98 -7.29
N SER A 192 14.49 6.58 -7.78
CA SER A 192 14.34 5.48 -8.74
C SER A 192 15.03 5.74 -10.08
N LEU A 193 15.17 7.01 -10.48
CA LEU A 193 15.88 7.44 -11.69
C LEU A 193 17.40 7.64 -11.51
N GLY A 194 17.95 7.32 -10.33
CA GLY A 194 19.40 7.34 -10.08
C GLY A 194 19.92 8.51 -9.25
N SER A 195 19.04 9.35 -8.68
CA SER A 195 19.48 10.39 -7.74
C SER A 195 20.21 9.78 -6.54
N LYS A 196 21.35 10.38 -6.16
CA LYS A 196 22.09 9.98 -4.95
C LYS A 196 21.32 10.33 -3.66
N LYS A 197 20.54 11.42 -3.68
CA LYS A 197 19.78 11.93 -2.53
C LYS A 197 18.28 11.67 -2.68
N ASN A 198 17.58 11.53 -1.56
CA ASN A 198 16.12 11.58 -1.53
C ASN A 198 15.71 13.05 -1.66
N ILE A 199 14.85 13.35 -2.65
CA ILE A 199 14.42 14.71 -2.97
C ILE A 199 12.89 14.70 -2.97
N SER A 200 12.28 15.52 -2.11
CA SER A 200 10.83 15.69 -2.15
C SER A 200 10.40 16.39 -3.43
N ALA A 201 9.36 15.90 -4.08
CA ALA A 201 8.92 16.37 -5.38
C ALA A 201 7.39 16.38 -5.49
N VAL A 202 6.86 17.44 -6.10
CA VAL A 202 5.43 17.62 -6.37
C VAL A 202 5.28 18.27 -7.74
N GLY A 203 4.21 17.95 -8.44
CA GLY A 203 3.92 18.53 -9.75
C GLY A 203 2.54 18.15 -10.24
N ALA A 204 2.18 18.74 -11.38
CA ALA A 204 0.89 18.52 -12.02
C ALA A 204 1.02 18.68 -13.53
N ALA A 205 0.12 18.03 -14.27
CA ALA A 205 -0.08 18.22 -15.69
C ALA A 205 -1.46 18.84 -15.92
N ILE A 206 -1.56 19.69 -16.94
CA ILE A 206 -2.79 20.35 -17.35
C ILE A 206 -3.22 19.77 -18.70
N ASN A 207 -4.48 19.37 -18.81
CA ASN A 207 -5.05 18.87 -20.05
C ASN A 207 -5.67 20.02 -20.86
N LEU A 208 -4.90 20.53 -21.82
CA LEU A 208 -5.29 21.64 -22.71
C LEU A 208 -6.54 21.34 -23.54
N ASN A 209 -6.80 20.06 -23.86
CA ASN A 209 -7.97 19.67 -24.65
C ASN A 209 -9.28 19.83 -23.86
N ASN A 210 -9.23 19.66 -22.54
CA ASN A 210 -10.40 19.76 -21.67
C ASN A 210 -10.60 21.17 -21.08
N LEU A 211 -9.70 22.10 -21.38
CA LEU A 211 -9.78 23.51 -20.97
C LEU A 211 -10.62 24.37 -21.91
N LYS A 212 -10.73 24.00 -23.20
CA LYS A 212 -11.50 24.78 -24.18
C LYS A 212 -13.00 24.62 -23.91
N LYS A 213 -13.70 25.76 -23.93
CA LYS A 213 -15.16 25.85 -23.88
C LYS A 213 -15.79 25.19 -25.10
#